data_AF-F4QGQ1-F1
#
_entry.id   AF-F4QGQ1-F1
#
_cell.length_a   1.000
_cell.length_b   1.000
_cell.length_c   1.000
_cell.angle_alpha   90.00
_cell.angle_beta   90.00
_cell.angle_gamma   90.00
#
_symmetry.space_group_name_H-M   'P 1'
#
loop_
_entity.id
_entity.type
_entity.pdbx_description
1 polymer ?
#
loop_
_entity_poly.entity_id
_entity_poly.type
_entity_poly.pdbx_seq_one_letter_code
_entity_poly.pdbx_strand_id
1 'polypeptide(L)' 'MKSKITTLKYYFVGLFAVLSLAVTVWQLMYEIPRKQCEDAGNWWSYKYRQCAQPMRIYDLTGRKPAAEKPAAETTASQ' A
#
# COMPACT_ATOMS: atom_id res chain seq x y z
N MET A 1 22.41 11.99 -44.16
CA MET A 1 21.99 10.61 -43.85
C MET A 1 21.82 10.51 -42.33
N LYS A 2 20.59 10.27 -41.83
CA LYS A 2 20.35 10.18 -40.38
C LYS A 2 20.92 8.84 -39.88
N SER A 3 22.00 8.90 -39.08
CA SER A 3 22.66 7.71 -38.53
C SER A 3 21.69 6.89 -37.70
N LYS A 4 21.24 5.76 -38.25
CA LYS A 4 20.27 4.84 -37.61
C LYS A 4 20.75 4.32 -36.25
N ILE A 5 22.06 4.29 -36.04
CA ILE A 5 22.70 3.83 -34.80
C ILE A 5 22.40 4.73 -33.61
N THR A 6 22.30 6.05 -33.84
CA THR A 6 21.99 7.00 -32.77
C THR A 6 20.54 6.89 -32.33
N THR A 7 19.63 6.61 -33.27
CA THR A 7 18.21 6.39 -32.98
C THR A 7 17.99 5.14 -32.14
N LEU A 8 18.69 4.04 -32.45
CA LEU A 8 18.55 2.78 -31.70
C LEU A 8 18.99 2.92 -30.23
N LYS A 9 20.07 3.68 -29.98
CA LYS A 9 20.52 4.01 -28.62
C LYS A 9 19.41 4.68 -27.80
N TYR A 10 18.72 5.66 -28.39
CA TYR A 10 17.65 6.37 -27.70
C TYR A 10 16.43 5.50 -27.42
N TYR A 11 16.13 4.52 -28.28
CA TYR A 11 15.07 3.55 -27.99
C TYR A 11 15.39 2.69 -26.77
N PHE A 12 16.62 2.20 -26.64
CA PHE A 12 17.02 1.43 -25.46
C PHE A 12 16.95 2.26 -24.18
N VAL A 13 17.47 3.49 -24.21
CA VAL A 13 17.42 4.38 -23.04
C VAL A 13 15.98 4.76 -22.70
N GLY A 14 15.16 5.05 -23.70
CA GLY A 14 13.75 5.36 -23.52
C GLY A 14 12.97 4.19 -22.91
N LEU A 15 13.17 2.97 -23.43
CA LEU A 15 12.53 1.77 -22.89
C LEU A 15 12.96 1.51 -21.44
N PHE A 16 14.26 1.62 -21.15
CA PHE A 16 14.77 1.47 -19.80
C PHE A 16 14.13 2.49 -18.84
N ALA A 17 14.10 3.76 -19.23
CA ALA A 17 13.48 4.81 -18.43
C ALA A 17 11.98 4.55 -18.18
N VAL A 18 11.23 4.13 -19.20
CA VAL A 18 9.81 3.79 -19.07
C VAL A 18 9.61 2.63 -18.09
N LEU A 19 10.41 1.56 -18.19
CA LEU A 19 10.32 0.42 -17.29
C LEU A 19 10.68 0.80 -15.84
N SER A 20 11.74 1.58 -15.64
CA SER A 20 12.09 2.08 -14.31
C SER A 20 10.97 2.94 -13.71
N LEU A 21 10.40 3.86 -14.48
CA LEU A 21 9.29 4.70 -14.03
C LEU A 21 8.05 3.86 -13.70
N ALA A 22 7.73 2.85 -14.50
CA ALA A 22 6.59 1.96 -14.23
C ALA A 22 6.73 1.26 -12.87
N VAL A 23 7.92 0.75 -12.55
CA VAL A 23 8.19 0.12 -11.25
C VAL A 23 8.10 1.14 -10.12
N THR A 24 8.68 2.34 -10.28
CA THR A 24 8.63 3.39 -9.26
C THR A 24 7.19 3.83 -8.99
N VAL A 25 6.39 4.06 -10.03
CA VAL A 25 4.97 4.44 -9.89
C VAL A 25 4.20 3.34 -9.17
N TRP A 26 4.45 2.07 -9.53
CA TRP A 26 3.83 0.94 -8.85
C TRP A 26 4.15 0.94 -7.36
N GLN A 27 5.42 1.06 -6.99
CA GLN A 27 5.86 1.13 -5.59
C GLN A 27 5.19 2.31 -4.88
N LEU A 28 5.23 3.53 -5.42
CA LEU A 28 4.61 4.69 -4.78
C LEU A 28 3.09 4.50 -4.57
N MET A 29 2.42 3.88 -5.53
CA MET A 29 0.97 3.69 -5.48
C MET A 29 0.53 2.58 -4.51
N TYR A 30 1.43 1.67 -4.08
CA TYR A 30 1.10 0.57 -3.15
C TYR A 30 1.85 0.65 -1.81
N GLU A 31 3.12 0.99 -1.78
CA GLU A 31 3.92 1.11 -0.56
C GLU A 31 3.53 2.33 0.29
N ILE A 32 3.19 3.47 -0.33
CA ILE A 32 2.76 4.66 0.42
C ILE A 32 1.43 4.42 1.14
N PRO A 33 0.35 3.97 0.47
CA PRO A 33 -0.90 3.73 1.17
C PRO A 33 -0.78 2.57 2.18
N ARG A 34 0.11 1.59 1.94
CA ARG A 34 0.44 0.59 2.96
C ARG A 34 1.00 1.24 4.21
N LYS A 35 2.05 2.06 4.09
CA LYS A 35 2.68 2.74 5.24
C LYS A 35 1.70 3.64 5.98
N GLN A 36 0.91 4.44 5.26
CA GLN A 36 -0.08 5.31 5.89
C GLN A 36 -1.17 4.52 6.62
N CYS A 37 -1.56 3.36 6.10
CA CYS A 37 -2.52 2.48 6.75
C CYS A 37 -1.94 1.85 8.02
N GLU A 38 -0.70 1.34 7.95
CA GLU A 38 0.01 0.75 9.08
C GLU A 38 0.30 1.80 10.18
N ASP A 39 0.70 3.02 9.82
CA ASP A 39 0.90 4.13 10.76
C ASP A 39 -0.40 4.56 11.45
N ALA A 40 -1.55 4.38 10.79
CA ALA A 40 -2.87 4.68 11.35
C ALA A 40 -3.43 3.56 12.23
N GLY A 41 -2.64 2.52 12.55
CA GLY A 41 -3.08 1.37 13.36
C GLY A 41 -4.05 0.43 12.63
N ASN A 42 -4.18 0.57 11.31
CA ASN A 42 -5.09 -0.22 10.49
C ASN A 42 -4.37 -1.36 9.78
N TRP A 43 -5.13 -2.38 9.34
CA TRP A 43 -4.54 -3.54 8.67
C TRP A 43 -4.56 -3.36 7.15
N TRP A 44 -3.38 -3.38 6.53
CA TRP A 44 -3.28 -3.39 5.08
C TRP A 44 -3.62 -4.75 4.47
N SER A 45 -4.64 -4.79 3.61
CA SER A 45 -5.00 -5.99 2.86
C SER A 45 -4.29 -6.04 1.52
N TYR A 46 -3.28 -6.93 1.39
CA TYR A 46 -2.55 -7.14 0.13
C TYR A 46 -3.42 -7.59 -1.04
N LYS A 47 -4.51 -8.33 -0.77
CA LYS A 47 -5.42 -8.85 -1.80
C LYS A 47 -6.27 -7.75 -2.42
N TYR A 48 -6.75 -6.81 -1.60
CA TYR A 48 -7.65 -5.74 -2.04
C TYR A 48 -6.93 -4.40 -2.25
N ARG A 49 -5.65 -4.30 -1.89
CA ARG A 49 -4.84 -3.06 -1.93
C ARG A 49 -5.54 -1.91 -1.21
N GLN A 50 -6.20 -2.25 -0.10
CA GLN A 50 -7.03 -1.34 0.67
C GLN A 50 -6.68 -1.44 2.15
N CYS A 51 -6.84 -0.31 2.82
CA CYS A 51 -6.70 -0.20 4.24
C CYS A 51 -8.00 -0.66 4.92
N ALA A 52 -7.93 -1.71 5.74
CA ALA A 52 -9.07 -2.19 6.50
C ALA A 52 -8.99 -1.65 7.93
N GLN A 53 -10.04 -0.95 8.37
CA GLN A 53 -10.18 -0.51 9.75
C GLN A 53 -10.73 -1.66 10.61
N PRO A 54 -10.11 -2.00 11.74
CA PRO A 54 -10.67 -2.98 12.67
C PRO A 54 -11.92 -2.39 13.33
N MET A 55 -13.10 -2.88 12.93
CA MET A 55 -14.37 -2.53 13.59
C MET A 55 -14.58 -3.41 14.83
N ARG A 56 -15.08 -2.83 15.92
CA ARG A 56 -15.36 -3.61 17.13
C ARG A 56 -16.66 -4.40 16.95
N ILE A 57 -16.67 -5.66 17.41
CA ILE A 57 -17.84 -6.55 17.32
C ILE A 57 -19.08 -5.93 18.03
N TYR A 58 -18.88 -5.15 19.08
CA TYR A 58 -19.95 -4.46 19.80
C TYR A 58 -20.69 -3.42 18.94
N ASP A 59 -19.98 -2.73 18.04
CA ASP A 59 -20.56 -1.73 17.12
C ASP A 59 -21.46 -2.42 16.08
N LEU A 60 -21.12 -3.64 15.66
CA LEU A 60 -21.95 -4.42 14.73
C LEU A 60 -23.13 -5.12 15.43
N THR A 61 -22.94 -5.55 16.68
CA THR A 61 -23.92 -6.39 17.39
C THR A 61 -24.85 -5.60 18.30
N GLY A 62 -24.67 -4.28 18.42
CA GLY A 62 -25.49 -3.40 19.26
C GLY A 62 -25.43 -3.75 20.75
N ARG A 63 -24.48 -4.59 21.16
CA ARG A 63 -24.30 -4.97 22.57
C ARG A 63 -23.56 -3.85 23.28
N LYS A 64 -24.17 -3.30 24.32
CA LYS A 64 -23.50 -2.34 25.21
C LYS A 64 -22.21 -2.97 25.74
N PRO A 65 -21.04 -2.30 25.62
CA PRO A 65 -19.83 -2.80 26.22
C PRO A 65 -20.02 -2.84 27.74
N ALA A 66 -19.72 -3.98 28.37
CA ALA A 66 -19.51 -4.00 29.80
C ALA A 66 -18.31 -3.10 30.10
N ALA A 67 -18.47 -2.21 31.09
CA ALA A 67 -17.55 -1.15 31.52
C ALA A 67 -16.12 -1.24 30.95
N GLU A 68 -15.80 -0.23 30.15
CA GLU A 68 -14.48 0.36 29.89
C GLU A 68 -13.26 -0.50 30.28
N LYS A 69 -12.72 -1.22 29.30
CA LYS A 69 -11.29 -1.54 29.27
C LYS A 69 -10.67 -0.71 28.14
N PRO A 70 -9.80 0.28 28.45
CA PRO A 70 -9.18 1.11 27.43
C PRO A 70 -8.27 0.27 26.53
N ALA A 71 -8.06 0.80 25.32
CA ALA A 71 -7.54 0.14 24.13
C ALA A 71 -6.40 -0.87 24.37
N ALA A 72 -6.59 -2.08 23.86
CA ALA A 72 -5.49 -3.01 23.60
C ALA A 72 -5.19 -3.01 22.09
N GLU A 73 -4.63 -1.91 21.60
CA GLU A 73 -3.62 -2.00 20.53
C GLU A 73 -2.32 -2.48 21.18
N THR A 74 -2.12 -3.79 21.36
CA THR A 74 -0.80 -4.45 21.18
C THR A 74 -0.96 -5.97 21.25
N THR A 75 -0.22 -6.66 20.38
CA THR A 75 0.13 -8.10 20.45
C THR A 75 -1.00 -9.14 20.34
N ALA A 76 -1.19 -9.66 19.12
CA ALA A 76 -1.63 -11.05 18.92
C ALA A 76 -0.75 -11.71 17.85
N SER A 77 0.54 -11.80 18.19
CA SER A 77 1.43 -12.86 17.74
C SER A 77 2.25 -13.25 18.97
N GLN A 78 1.61 -14.03 19.84
CA GLN A 78 2.18 -15.07 20.72
C GLN A 78 1.03 -15.99 21.14
#